data_AF-A0A9D6P3F8-F1
#
_entry.id   AF-A0A9D6P3F8-F1
#
_cell.length_a   1.000
_cell.length_b   1.000
_cell.length_c   1.000
_cell.angle_alpha   90.00
_cell.angle_beta   90.00
_cell.angle_gamma   90.00
#
_symmetry.space_group_name_H-M   'P 1'
#
loop_
_entity.id
_entity.type
_entity.pdbx_description
1 polymer ?
#
loop_
_entity_poly.entity_id
_entity_poly.type
_entity_poly.pdbx_seq_one_letter_code
_entity_poly.pdbx_strand_id
1 'polypeptide(L)' 'MNFILPNPLIFAEVLTNSKIGKYRFRIGVYRVVFDLEVENIIMILDVDHRKDIYR' A
#
# COMPACT_ATOMS: atom_id res chain seq x y z
N MET A 1 -21.41 15.58 5.36
CA MET A 1 -20.76 14.28 5.65
C MET A 1 -19.33 14.58 6.06
N ASN A 2 -18.99 14.41 7.34
CA ASN A 2 -17.62 14.64 7.83
C ASN A 2 -16.77 13.41 7.53
N PHE A 3 -15.83 13.53 6.59
CA PHE A 3 -14.83 12.51 6.33
C PHE A 3 -13.67 12.70 7.31
N ILE A 4 -13.81 12.17 8.53
CA ILE A 4 -12.63 11.84 9.32
C ILE A 4 -12.10 10.54 8.69
N LEU A 5 -10.97 10.61 7.97
CA LEU A 5 -10.24 9.41 7.53
C LEU A 5 -9.28 9.04 8.66
N PRO A 6 -9.62 8.15 9.62
CA PRO A 6 -8.91 8.11 10.89
C PRO A 6 -7.63 7.28 10.82
N ASN A 7 -7.43 6.50 9.76
CA ASN A 7 -6.26 5.65 9.60
C ASN A 7 -6.19 5.16 8.14
N PRO A 8 -5.17 5.51 7.34
CA PRO A 8 -5.05 5.04 5.96
C PRO A 8 -4.90 3.52 5.85
N LEU A 9 -4.42 2.84 6.91
CA LEU A 9 -4.17 1.39 6.90
C LEU A 9 -5.44 0.56 6.83
N ILE A 10 -6.62 1.14 7.07
CA ILE A 10 -7.91 0.44 6.83
C ILE A 10 -8.11 0.08 5.37
N PHE A 11 -7.41 0.76 4.45
CA PHE A 11 -7.44 0.49 3.02
C PHE A 11 -6.28 -0.42 2.55
N ALA A 12 -5.39 -0.81 3.47
CA ALA A 12 -4.21 -1.59 3.17
C ALA A 12 -4.47 -3.10 3.26
N GLU A 13 -3.85 -3.86 2.36
CA GLU A 13 -3.78 -5.32 2.44
C GLU A 13 -2.34 -5.76 2.73
N VAL A 14 -2.17 -6.73 3.62
CA VAL A 14 -0.86 -7.36 3.88
C VAL A 14 -0.49 -8.23 2.69
N LEU A 15 0.75 -8.11 2.20
CA LEU A 15 1.30 -8.96 1.17
C LEU A 15 1.98 -10.19 1.79
N THR A 16 1.57 -11.38 1.36
CA THR A 16 2.27 -12.64 1.72
C THR A 16 3.46 -12.86 0.80
N ASN A 17 4.63 -13.19 1.37
CA ASN A 17 5.87 -13.53 0.64
C ASN A 17 6.36 -12.47 -0.38
N SER A 18 6.07 -11.20 -0.13
CA SER A 18 6.57 -10.12 -0.97
C SER A 18 8.05 -9.84 -0.72
N LYS A 19 8.82 -9.70 -1.80
CA LYS A 19 10.23 -9.27 -1.76
C LYS A 19 10.39 -7.74 -1.76
N ILE A 20 9.31 -7.01 -2.06
CA ILE A 20 9.34 -5.56 -2.34
C ILE A 20 8.88 -4.75 -1.13
N GLY A 21 7.80 -5.18 -0.45
CA GLY A 21 7.23 -4.49 0.71
C GLY A 21 6.11 -5.30 1.37
N LYS A 22 5.69 -4.91 2.58
CA LYS A 22 4.77 -5.69 3.43
C LYS A 22 3.29 -5.38 3.18
N TYR A 23 2.96 -4.22 2.63
CA TYR A 23 1.57 -3.78 2.45
C TYR A 23 1.32 -3.31 1.02
N ARG A 24 0.05 -3.29 0.62
CA ARG A 24 -0.40 -2.56 -0.58
C ARG A 24 -1.67 -1.77 -0.35
N PHE A 25 -1.80 -0.65 -1.07
CA PHE A 25 -3.10 -0.08 -1.40
C PHE A 25 -3.55 -0.56 -2.77
N ARG A 26 -4.86 -0.77 -2.93
CA ARG A 26 -5.50 -1.07 -4.21
C ARG A 26 -6.28 0.14 -4.70
N ILE A 27 -5.80 0.77 -5.77
CA ILE A 27 -6.41 1.97 -6.35
C ILE A 27 -6.81 1.64 -7.79
N GLY A 28 -8.03 1.11 -7.95
CA GLY A 28 -8.50 0.61 -9.24
C GLY A 28 -7.57 -0.46 -9.83
N VAL A 29 -6.94 -0.14 -10.97
CA VAL A 29 -5.98 -0.99 -11.67
C VAL A 29 -4.52 -0.76 -11.25
N TYR A 30 -4.24 0.22 -10.39
CA TYR A 30 -2.91 0.46 -9.82
C TYR A 30 -2.75 -0.21 -8.46
N ARG A 31 -1.51 -0.48 -8.07
CA ARG A 31 -1.12 -0.92 -6.75
C ARG A 31 0.01 -0.02 -6.26
N VAL A 32 -0.09 0.32 -4.99
CA VAL A 32 0.94 1.06 -4.27
C VAL A 32 1.49 0.12 -3.23
N VAL A 33 2.73 -0.34 -3.38
CA VAL A 33 3.41 -1.20 -2.40
C VAL A 33 4.20 -0.32 -1.46
N PHE A 34 4.08 -0.59 -0.16
CA PHE A 34 4.70 0.23 0.86
C PHE A 34 5.07 -0.58 2.10
N ASP A 35 5.95 0.00 2.90
CA ASP A 35 6.25 -0.44 4.26
C ASP A 35 5.78 0.60 5.28
N LEU A 36 5.56 0.12 6.50
CA LEU A 36 5.33 0.94 7.68
C LEU A 36 6.64 1.07 8.44
N GLU A 37 7.12 2.30 8.51
CA GLU A 37 8.30 2.67 9.29
C GLU A 37 7.90 3.12 10.71
N VAL A 38 8.91 3.37 11.53
CA VAL A 38 8.72 3.94 12.87
C VAL A 38 7.99 5.30 12.75
N GLU A 39 7.28 5.70 13.81
CA GLU A 39 6.54 6.98 13.86
C GLU A 39 5.33 7.08 12.91
N ASN A 40 4.77 5.95 12.47
CA ASN A 40 3.60 5.87 11.58
C ASN A 40 3.82 6.45 10.17
N ILE A 41 5.07 6.39 9.68
CA ILE A 41 5.41 6.82 8.33
C ILE A 41 5.11 5.67 7.35
N ILE A 42 4.35 5.97 6.29
CA ILE A 42 4.15 5.08 5.15
C ILE A 42 5.25 5.38 4.13
N MET A 43 6.17 4.44 3.93
CA MET A 43 7.22 4.54 2.92
C MET A 43 6.78 3.84 1.64
N ILE A 44 6.53 4.61 0.58
CA ILE A 44 6.13 4.08 -0.73
C ILE A 44 7.35 3.49 -1.43
N LEU A 45 7.25 2.23 -1.84
CA LEU A 45 8.35 1.47 -2.45
C LEU A 45 8.14 1.30 -3.95
N ASP A 46 6.90 1.11 -4.36
CA ASP A 46 6.54 1.00 -5.77
C ASP A 46 5.10 1.47 -6.02
N VAL A 47 4.87 2.06 -7.19
CA VAL A 47 3.56 2.46 -7.69
C VAL A 47 3.46 2.03 -9.12
N ASP A 48 2.70 0.96 -9.36
CA ASP A 48 2.62 0.41 -10.71
C ASP A 48 1.22 -0.14 -11.02
N HIS A 49 0.96 -0.33 -12.30
CA HIS A 49 -0.21 -1.00 -12.80
C HIS A 49 -0.22 -2.48 -12.39
N ARG A 50 -1.40 -3.06 -12.15
CA ARG A 50 -1.58 -4.44 -11.66
C ARG A 50 -0.81 -5.49 -12.46
N LYS A 51 -0.68 -5.26 -13.76
CA LYS A 51 -0.07 -6.21 -14.70
C LYS A 51 1.46 -6.22 -14.62
N ASP A 52 2.03 -5.18 -14.04
CA ASP A 52 3.46 -4.89 -14.12
C ASP A 52 4.15 -5.04 -12.75
N ILE A 53 3.42 -4.85 -11.65
CA ILE A 53 3.95 -4.97 -10.28
C ILE A 53 4.44 -6.37 -9.83
N TYR A 54 4.24 -7.40 -10.66
CA TYR A 54 4.73 -8.77 -10.41
C TYR A 54 5.83 -9.20 -11.39
N ARG A 55 6.33 -8.27 -12.21
CA ARG A 55 7.40 -8.53 -13.18
C ARG A 55 8.78 -8.33 -12.56
#